data_AF-A0AAR5PDN6-F1
#
_entry.id   AF-A0AAR5PDN6-F1
#
_cell.length_a   1.000
_cell.length_b   1.000
_cell.length_c   1.000
_cell.angle_alpha   90.00
_cell.angle_beta   90.00
_cell.angle_gamma   90.00
#
_symmetry.space_group_name_H-M   'P 1'
#
loop_
_entity.id
_entity.type
_entity.pdbx_description
1 polymer ?
#
loop_
_entity_poly.entity_id
_entity_poly.type
_entity_poly.pdbx_seq_one_letter_code
_entity_poly.pdbx_strand_id
1 'polypeptide(L)'
;MSSPLIAYGPSNSLFFGGTGLFMKLLSGADQADLNYNQQRTKFLWNIFVSGCFGGFLQVTLMCPVELVKIALQTSTEDKSPWVHNANALKFEGSIHTFKTIFALKGLRGLYKGFVPMLIRDVPTGGIYFVVYEGLLPKNREDVQWYHKIWAGGWAGIASISTVLPVDVVKTRMQADDLLYPNYHNMTDCIQKLYREEGNLLVLLQVDNYKSKLSGIKFFWKGLPVITARAFPAHAMLFIGYDMTMIFLGSRR
;
A
#
# COMPACT_ATOMS: atom_id res chain seq x y z
N MET A 1 -1.56 17.57 13.97
CA MET A 1 -0.86 17.06 12.77
C MET A 1 -0.24 15.65 12.95
N SER A 2 -0.20 15.06 14.15
CA SER A 2 0.59 13.85 14.46
C SER A 2 -0.09 12.48 14.23
N SER A 3 -1.39 12.44 13.97
CA SER A 3 -2.18 11.20 14.06
C SER A 3 -1.86 10.07 13.07
N PRO A 4 -1.37 10.29 11.84
CA PRO A 4 -1.10 9.17 10.94
C PRO A 4 0.10 8.34 11.41
N LEU A 5 1.09 8.95 12.06
CA LEU A 5 2.37 8.32 12.40
C LEU A 5 2.24 7.26 13.50
N ILE A 6 1.34 7.50 14.47
CA ILE A 6 1.17 6.62 15.64
C ILE A 6 0.71 5.21 15.25
N ALA A 7 -0.09 5.10 14.18
CA ALA A 7 -0.62 3.82 13.74
C ALA A 7 0.41 2.95 13.00
N TYR A 8 1.48 3.53 12.43
CA TYR A 8 2.45 2.76 11.65
C TYR A 8 3.20 1.73 12.50
N GLY A 9 3.50 2.04 13.76
CA GLY A 9 4.16 1.10 14.68
C GLY A 9 3.33 -0.18 14.88
N PRO A 10 2.12 -0.10 15.46
CA PRO A 10 1.24 -1.25 15.66
C PRO A 10 0.92 -2.01 14.37
N SER A 11 0.71 -1.29 13.27
CA SER A 11 0.45 -1.87 11.95
C SER A 11 1.62 -2.72 11.45
N ASN A 12 2.84 -2.20 11.51
CA ASN A 12 4.03 -2.94 11.11
C ASN A 12 4.29 -4.12 12.04
N SER A 13 4.05 -3.98 13.35
CA SER A 13 4.14 -5.08 14.31
C SER A 13 3.16 -6.21 13.99
N LEU A 14 1.92 -5.89 13.60
CA LEU A 14 0.95 -6.90 13.18
C LEU A 14 1.30 -7.55 11.85
N PHE A 15 1.83 -6.76 10.90
CA PHE A 15 2.32 -7.28 9.63
C PHE A 15 3.46 -8.29 9.86
N PHE A 16 4.56 -7.87 10.50
CA PHE A 16 5.73 -8.72 10.73
C PHE A 16 5.47 -9.85 11.74
N GLY A 17 4.67 -9.59 12.77
CA GLY A 17 4.27 -10.62 13.75
C GLY A 17 3.34 -11.67 13.15
N GLY A 18 2.34 -11.22 12.39
CA GLY A 18 1.37 -12.10 11.72
C GLY A 18 2.01 -12.94 10.62
N THR A 19 2.83 -12.33 9.77
CA THR A 19 3.64 -13.07 8.78
C THR A 19 4.55 -14.10 9.45
N GLY A 20 5.29 -13.72 10.49
CA GLY A 20 6.19 -14.62 11.20
C GLY A 20 5.48 -15.83 11.83
N LEU A 21 4.32 -15.61 12.45
CA LEU A 21 3.52 -16.69 13.03
C LEU A 21 2.97 -17.64 11.94
N PHE A 22 2.42 -17.08 10.87
CA PHE A 22 1.87 -17.87 9.77
C PHE A 22 2.94 -18.67 9.03
N MET A 23 4.14 -18.10 8.86
CA MET A 23 5.28 -18.78 8.28
C MET A 23 5.73 -19.98 9.11
N LYS A 24 5.76 -19.85 10.45
CA LYS A 24 6.08 -20.96 11.36
C LYS A 24 5.06 -22.09 11.25
N LEU A 25 3.78 -21.76 11.17
CA LEU A 25 2.70 -22.73 10.99
C LEU A 25 2.83 -23.49 9.67
N LEU A 26 3.11 -22.79 8.57
CA LEU A 26 3.30 -23.42 7.25
C LEU A 26 4.57 -24.25 7.14
N SER A 27 5.65 -23.81 7.79
CA SER A 27 6.97 -24.46 7.68
C SER A 27 7.07 -25.71 8.57
N GLY A 28 6.29 -25.79 9.65
CA GLY A 28 6.28 -26.94 10.55
C GLY A 28 5.60 -28.20 9.98
N ALA A 29 4.98 -28.10 8.79
CA ALA A 29 4.10 -29.16 8.28
C ALA A 29 4.79 -30.25 7.45
N ASP A 30 5.90 -30.01 6.74
CA ASP A 30 6.39 -31.01 5.75
C ASP A 30 7.78 -30.69 5.15
N GLN A 31 8.87 -31.09 5.81
CA GLN A 31 10.25 -30.73 5.41
C GLN A 31 11.22 -31.90 5.17
N ALA A 32 10.82 -33.16 5.38
CA ALA A 32 11.78 -34.26 5.50
C ALA A 32 12.31 -34.84 4.16
N ASP A 33 11.58 -34.77 3.03
CA ASP A 33 11.95 -35.55 1.82
C ASP A 33 11.96 -34.74 0.49
N LEU A 34 12.32 -33.44 0.51
CA LEU A 34 12.25 -32.59 -0.68
C LEU A 34 13.61 -32.25 -1.29
N ASN A 35 13.70 -32.31 -2.61
CA ASN A 35 14.85 -31.80 -3.39
C ASN A 35 15.06 -30.28 -3.16
N TYR A 36 16.31 -29.81 -3.25
CA TYR A 36 16.67 -28.40 -3.04
C TYR A 36 15.80 -27.39 -3.80
N ASN A 37 15.56 -27.62 -5.10
CA ASN A 37 14.70 -26.73 -5.91
C ASN A 37 13.24 -26.73 -5.42
N GLN A 38 12.74 -27.89 -4.98
CA GLN A 38 11.38 -28.03 -4.48
C GLN A 38 11.23 -27.39 -3.10
N GLN A 39 12.24 -27.51 -2.24
CA GLN A 39 12.31 -26.84 -0.94
C GLN A 39 12.33 -25.31 -1.11
N ARG A 40 13.09 -24.80 -2.09
CA ARG A 40 13.10 -23.36 -2.43
C ARG A 40 11.76 -22.87 -2.94
N THR A 41 11.10 -23.62 -3.84
CA THR A 41 9.77 -23.24 -4.34
C THR A 41 8.71 -23.27 -3.24
N LYS A 42 8.71 -24.30 -2.38
CA LYS A 42 7.82 -24.35 -1.21
C LYS A 42 8.09 -23.18 -0.24
N PHE A 43 9.35 -22.82 -0.02
CA PHE A 43 9.72 -21.66 0.80
C PHE A 43 9.19 -20.35 0.21
N LEU A 44 9.37 -20.12 -1.09
CA LEU A 44 8.86 -18.93 -1.78
C LEU A 44 7.33 -18.87 -1.80
N TRP A 45 6.66 -20.03 -1.88
CA TRP A 45 5.22 -20.08 -1.75
C TRP A 45 4.77 -19.74 -0.31
N ASN A 46 5.41 -20.34 0.69
CA ASN A 46 5.10 -20.09 2.09
C ASN A 46 5.32 -18.62 2.48
N ILE A 47 6.39 -17.99 1.99
CA ILE A 47 6.66 -16.56 2.24
C ILE A 47 5.64 -15.66 1.53
N PHE A 48 5.19 -16.04 0.34
CA PHE A 48 4.15 -15.31 -0.38
C PHE A 48 2.82 -15.33 0.38
N VAL A 49 2.35 -16.51 0.77
CA VAL A 49 1.06 -16.68 1.47
C VAL A 49 1.13 -16.04 2.86
N SER A 50 2.25 -16.20 3.57
CA SER A 50 2.50 -15.50 4.84
C SER A 50 2.46 -13.97 4.66
N GLY A 51 3.12 -13.44 3.62
CA GLY A 51 3.08 -12.03 3.24
C GLY A 51 1.65 -11.52 3.00
N CYS A 52 0.85 -12.31 2.28
CA CYS A 52 -0.57 -12.00 2.02
C CYS A 52 -1.39 -11.94 3.32
N PHE A 53 -1.18 -12.90 4.23
CA PHE A 53 -1.85 -12.93 5.52
C PHE A 53 -1.47 -11.74 6.40
N GLY A 54 -0.18 -11.35 6.43
CA GLY A 54 0.27 -10.14 7.10
C GLY A 54 -0.39 -8.88 6.53
N GLY A 55 -0.48 -8.78 5.20
CA GLY A 55 -1.16 -7.67 4.52
C GLY A 55 -2.64 -7.57 4.91
N PHE A 56 -3.34 -8.70 5.01
CA PHE A 56 -4.74 -8.73 5.47
C PHE A 56 -4.91 -8.22 6.90
N LEU A 57 -4.08 -8.67 7.84
CA LEU A 57 -4.11 -8.19 9.23
C LEU A 57 -3.80 -6.70 9.31
N GLN A 58 -2.83 -6.23 8.52
CA GLN A 58 -2.44 -4.84 8.45
C GLN A 58 -3.60 -3.94 8.00
N VAL A 59 -4.30 -4.32 6.92
CA VAL A 59 -5.42 -3.55 6.34
C VAL A 59 -6.53 -3.31 7.35
N THR A 60 -6.81 -4.29 8.21
CA THR A 60 -7.87 -4.19 9.22
C THR A 60 -7.66 -3.01 10.17
N LEU A 61 -6.41 -2.76 10.58
CA LEU A 61 -6.10 -1.59 11.41
C LEU A 61 -5.82 -0.33 10.60
N MET A 62 -5.21 -0.46 9.43
CA MET A 62 -4.80 0.69 8.63
C MET A 62 -5.95 1.37 7.89
N CYS A 63 -7.02 0.65 7.57
CA CYS A 63 -8.15 1.20 6.83
C CYS A 63 -8.74 2.49 7.45
N PRO A 64 -9.14 2.52 8.73
CA PRO A 64 -9.67 3.73 9.34
C PRO A 64 -8.64 4.86 9.43
N VAL A 65 -7.36 4.53 9.65
CA VAL A 65 -6.29 5.52 9.79
C VAL A 65 -5.98 6.20 8.45
N GLU A 66 -5.85 5.41 7.39
CA GLU A 66 -5.61 5.94 6.05
C GLU A 66 -6.80 6.76 5.54
N LEU A 67 -8.03 6.35 5.85
CA LEU A 67 -9.22 7.15 5.52
C LEU A 67 -9.17 8.53 6.21
N VAL A 68 -8.88 8.58 7.51
CA VAL A 68 -8.74 9.84 8.25
C VAL A 68 -7.61 10.70 7.67
N LYS A 69 -6.48 10.09 7.29
CA LYS A 69 -5.37 10.79 6.65
C LYS A 69 -5.80 11.41 5.31
N ILE A 70 -6.49 10.65 4.46
CA ILE A 70 -6.96 11.12 3.15
C ILE A 70 -8.02 12.21 3.32
N ALA A 71 -8.96 12.03 4.25
CA ALA A 71 -9.95 13.05 4.57
C ALA A 71 -9.29 14.38 4.98
N LEU A 72 -8.27 14.35 5.84
CA LEU A 72 -7.51 15.54 6.20
C LEU A 72 -6.74 16.16 5.03
N GLN A 73 -6.11 15.34 4.19
CA GLN A 73 -5.32 15.83 3.05
C GLN A 73 -6.19 16.40 1.92
N THR A 74 -7.40 15.88 1.76
CA THR A 74 -8.38 16.36 0.76
C THR A 74 -9.19 17.56 1.26
N SER A 75 -9.09 17.89 2.55
CA SER A 75 -9.79 19.01 3.18
C SER A 75 -8.87 20.21 3.32
N THR A 76 -8.55 20.84 2.19
CA THR A 76 -7.87 22.14 2.15
C THR A 76 -8.89 23.21 1.77
N GLU A 77 -8.74 24.39 2.37
CA GLU A 77 -9.69 25.50 2.51
C GLU A 77 -10.58 25.79 1.27
N ASP A 78 -11.87 26.03 1.55
CA ASP A 78 -12.98 26.45 0.68
C ASP A 78 -13.80 25.44 -0.13
N LYS A 79 -13.34 24.21 -0.38
CA LYS A 79 -14.20 23.15 -0.95
C LYS A 79 -13.77 21.79 -0.45
N SER A 80 -14.26 21.34 0.71
CA SER A 80 -14.13 19.92 1.03
C SER A 80 -15.01 19.15 0.03
N PRO A 81 -14.45 18.22 -0.78
CA PRO A 81 -15.25 17.41 -1.70
C PRO A 81 -16.19 16.45 -0.97
N TRP A 82 -16.14 16.44 0.37
CA TRP A 82 -16.91 15.60 1.26
C TRP A 82 -18.32 16.12 1.58
N VAL A 83 -18.66 17.36 1.18
CA VAL A 83 -20.01 17.92 1.36
C VAL A 83 -20.25 19.04 0.33
N HIS A 84 -21.07 18.80 -0.70
CA HIS A 84 -21.53 19.84 -1.65
C HIS A 84 -22.55 20.86 -1.07
N ASN A 85 -22.61 20.99 0.25
CA ASN A 85 -23.56 21.87 0.94
C ASN A 85 -22.80 22.94 1.73
N ALA A 86 -23.36 24.14 1.82
CA ALA A 86 -22.74 25.38 2.33
C ALA A 86 -22.16 25.34 3.78
N ASN A 87 -22.14 24.17 4.41
CA ASN A 87 -21.40 23.86 5.64
C ASN A 87 -20.28 22.86 5.31
N ALA A 88 -19.22 23.31 4.66
CA ALA A 88 -18.03 22.49 4.45
C ALA A 88 -17.52 22.02 5.82
N LEU A 89 -17.63 20.72 6.11
CA LEU A 89 -17.10 20.16 7.35
C LEU A 89 -15.59 20.40 7.38
N LYS A 90 -15.17 21.36 8.21
CA LYS A 90 -13.76 21.62 8.44
C LYS A 90 -13.23 20.52 9.35
N PHE A 91 -12.36 19.68 8.80
CA PHE A 91 -11.73 18.62 9.55
C PHE A 91 -10.59 19.18 10.38
N GLU A 92 -10.90 19.64 11.59
CA GLU A 92 -9.91 20.14 12.54
C GLU A 92 -9.21 18.98 13.25
N GLY A 93 -8.26 18.37 12.56
CA GLY A 93 -7.42 17.31 13.11
C GLY A 93 -8.07 15.92 13.09
N SER A 94 -7.26 14.92 13.41
CA SER A 94 -7.55 13.52 13.07
C SER A 94 -8.56 12.86 14.01
N ILE A 95 -8.56 13.22 15.29
CA ILE A 95 -9.54 12.71 16.26
C ILE A 95 -10.93 13.28 15.96
N HIS A 96 -11.01 14.57 15.61
CA HIS A 96 -12.25 15.20 15.17
C HIS A 96 -12.78 14.50 13.92
N THR A 97 -11.94 14.34 12.89
CA THR A 97 -12.28 13.64 11.64
C THR A 97 -12.80 12.22 11.88
N PHE A 98 -12.11 11.45 12.72
CA PHE A 98 -12.56 10.11 13.08
C PHE A 98 -13.95 10.11 13.74
N LYS A 99 -14.17 10.99 14.73
CA LYS A 99 -15.46 11.11 15.41
C LYS A 99 -16.56 11.57 14.47
N THR A 100 -16.29 12.52 13.58
CA THR A 100 -17.24 13.01 12.58
C THR A 100 -17.65 11.91 11.62
N ILE A 101 -16.70 11.14 11.07
CA ILE A 101 -17.02 10.04 10.15
C ILE A 101 -17.84 8.95 10.88
N PHE A 102 -17.45 8.62 12.11
CA PHE A 102 -18.17 7.66 12.92
C PHE A 102 -19.60 8.12 13.24
N ALA A 103 -19.81 9.39 13.56
CA ALA A 103 -21.15 9.95 13.81
C ALA A 103 -22.03 9.95 12.56
N LEU A 104 -21.46 10.17 11.37
CA LEU A 104 -22.22 10.27 10.11
C LEU A 104 -22.61 8.91 9.52
N LYS A 105 -21.66 7.96 9.42
CA LYS A 105 -21.87 6.67 8.74
C LYS A 105 -21.48 5.44 9.58
N GLY A 106 -21.12 5.64 10.85
CA GLY A 106 -20.71 4.56 11.75
C GLY A 106 -19.49 3.79 11.26
N LEU A 107 -19.40 2.52 11.64
CA LEU A 107 -18.30 1.63 11.26
C LEU A 107 -18.17 1.44 9.75
N ARG A 108 -19.28 1.41 9.01
CA ARG A 108 -19.26 1.28 7.54
C ARG A 108 -18.60 2.48 6.86
N GLY A 109 -18.72 3.67 7.44
CA GLY A 109 -18.03 4.88 6.96
C GLY A 109 -16.52 4.80 7.14
N LEU A 110 -16.05 4.32 8.30
CA LEU A 110 -14.62 4.19 8.62
C LEU A 110 -13.89 3.17 7.74
N TYR A 111 -14.59 2.17 7.23
CA TYR A 111 -14.05 1.15 6.33
C TYR A 111 -14.36 1.43 4.85
N LYS A 112 -14.70 2.68 4.49
CA LYS A 112 -14.85 3.09 3.09
C LYS A 112 -13.51 2.89 2.34
N GLY A 113 -13.53 2.08 1.29
CA GLY A 113 -12.32 1.71 0.53
C GLY A 113 -11.57 0.51 1.08
N PHE A 114 -12.16 -0.29 1.98
CA PHE A 114 -11.54 -1.51 2.50
C PHE A 114 -11.24 -2.55 1.40
N VAL A 115 -12.17 -2.79 0.47
CA VAL A 115 -11.97 -3.73 -0.65
C VAL A 115 -10.79 -3.36 -1.54
N PRO A 116 -10.69 -2.12 -2.08
CA PRO A 116 -9.52 -1.75 -2.88
C PRO A 116 -8.22 -1.73 -2.03
N MET A 117 -8.30 -1.47 -0.73
CA MET A 117 -7.15 -1.60 0.17
C MET A 117 -6.69 -3.05 0.34
N LEU A 118 -7.62 -4.00 0.48
CA LEU A 118 -7.30 -5.44 0.53
C LEU A 118 -6.65 -5.92 -0.77
N ILE A 119 -7.26 -5.59 -1.91
CA ILE A 119 -6.74 -5.96 -3.24
C ILE A 119 -5.34 -5.38 -3.46
N ARG A 120 -5.04 -4.24 -2.82
CA ARG A 120 -3.73 -3.61 -2.84
C ARG A 120 -2.73 -4.34 -1.91
N ASP A 121 -3.00 -4.34 -0.61
CA ASP A 121 -2.00 -4.64 0.42
C ASP A 121 -1.70 -6.13 0.56
N VAL A 122 -2.71 -6.98 0.33
CA VAL A 122 -2.55 -8.44 0.40
C VAL A 122 -1.51 -8.94 -0.61
N PRO A 123 -1.65 -8.71 -1.92
CA PRO A 123 -0.63 -9.15 -2.88
C PRO A 123 0.68 -8.37 -2.74
N THR A 124 0.65 -7.11 -2.32
CA THR A 124 1.87 -6.30 -2.13
C THR A 124 2.85 -6.98 -1.16
N GLY A 125 2.35 -7.43 0.00
CA GLY A 125 3.19 -8.09 1.00
C GLY A 125 3.85 -9.36 0.47
N GLY A 126 3.08 -10.21 -0.23
CA GLY A 126 3.60 -11.44 -0.83
C GLY A 126 4.63 -11.17 -1.94
N ILE A 127 4.32 -10.27 -2.88
CA ILE A 127 5.22 -9.92 -4.00
C ILE A 127 6.52 -9.33 -3.46
N TYR A 128 6.45 -8.43 -2.48
CA TYR A 128 7.63 -7.81 -1.88
C TYR A 128 8.59 -8.87 -1.33
N PHE A 129 8.09 -9.83 -0.54
CA PHE A 129 8.94 -10.86 0.03
C PHE A 129 9.49 -11.84 -1.00
N VAL A 130 8.70 -12.25 -2.00
CA VAL A 130 9.17 -13.15 -3.06
C VAL A 130 10.27 -12.49 -3.89
N VAL A 131 10.10 -11.23 -4.28
CA VAL A 131 11.11 -10.50 -5.05
C VAL A 131 12.35 -10.25 -4.20
N TYR A 132 12.17 -9.89 -2.93
CA TYR A 132 13.28 -9.69 -1.99
C TYR A 132 14.14 -10.96 -1.85
N GLU A 133 13.52 -12.10 -1.55
CA GLU A 133 14.21 -13.38 -1.43
C GLU A 133 14.79 -13.89 -2.76
N GLY A 134 14.14 -13.57 -3.88
CA GLY A 134 14.63 -13.91 -5.22
C GLY A 134 15.90 -13.17 -5.62
N LEU A 135 16.08 -11.94 -5.13
CA LEU A 135 17.24 -11.09 -5.41
C LEU A 135 18.42 -11.32 -4.48
N LEU A 136 18.22 -12.02 -3.36
CA LEU A 136 19.31 -12.35 -2.45
C LEU A 136 20.19 -13.50 -3.01
N PRO A 137 21.50 -13.46 -2.73
CA PRO A 137 22.39 -14.58 -3.03
C PRO A 137 21.87 -15.91 -2.46
N LYS A 138 22.09 -17.01 -3.20
CA LYS A 138 21.67 -18.36 -2.76
C LYS A 138 22.31 -18.78 -1.45
N ASN A 139 23.57 -18.35 -1.24
CA ASN A 139 24.29 -18.61 -0.02
C ASN A 139 24.06 -17.48 0.98
N ARG A 140 23.52 -17.80 2.16
CA ARG A 140 23.16 -16.81 3.18
C ARG A 140 24.40 -16.21 3.85
N GLU A 141 25.51 -16.93 3.87
CA GLU A 141 26.78 -16.49 4.45
C GLU A 141 27.43 -15.35 3.66
N ASP A 142 27.17 -15.27 2.36
CA ASP A 142 27.68 -14.22 1.47
C ASP A 142 26.82 -12.94 1.47
N VAL A 143 25.73 -12.91 2.25
CA VAL A 143 24.77 -11.79 2.24
C VAL A 143 25.32 -10.61 3.04
N GLN A 144 26.06 -9.77 2.34
CA GLN A 144 26.50 -8.46 2.81
C GLN A 144 25.34 -7.45 2.92
N TRP A 145 25.55 -6.38 3.69
CA TRP A 145 24.55 -5.33 3.92
C TRP A 145 24.04 -4.67 2.62
N TYR A 146 24.92 -4.46 1.64
CA TYR A 146 24.55 -3.83 0.36
C TYR A 146 23.61 -4.72 -0.48
N HIS A 147 23.73 -6.05 -0.40
CA HIS A 147 22.81 -6.97 -1.08
C HIS A 147 21.38 -6.79 -0.57
N LYS A 148 21.22 -6.59 0.74
CA LYS A 148 19.90 -6.34 1.34
C LYS A 148 19.30 -5.01 0.87
N ILE A 149 20.12 -3.96 0.73
CA ILE A 149 19.65 -2.66 0.26
C ILE A 149 19.19 -2.75 -1.20
N TRP A 150 20.01 -3.34 -2.07
CA TRP A 150 19.64 -3.50 -3.48
C TRP A 150 18.43 -4.42 -3.67
N ALA A 151 18.39 -5.56 -2.97
CA ALA A 151 17.25 -6.47 -2.99
C ALA A 151 15.98 -5.77 -2.48
N GLY A 152 16.08 -5.00 -1.39
CA GLY A 152 14.98 -4.25 -0.81
C GLY A 152 14.46 -3.13 -1.72
N GLY A 153 15.37 -2.36 -2.33
CA GLY A 153 15.03 -1.29 -3.26
C GLY A 153 14.31 -1.81 -4.50
N TRP A 154 14.86 -2.84 -5.15
CA TRP A 154 14.23 -3.46 -6.32
C TRP A 154 12.91 -4.18 -6.00
N ALA A 155 12.83 -4.87 -4.86
CA ALA A 155 11.58 -5.46 -4.38
C ALA A 155 10.49 -4.41 -4.11
N GLY A 156 10.87 -3.27 -3.55
CA GLY A 156 9.98 -2.11 -3.38
C GLY A 156 9.46 -1.59 -4.72
N ILE A 157 10.35 -1.41 -5.70
CA ILE A 157 9.96 -0.93 -7.04
C ILE A 157 9.03 -1.93 -7.75
N ALA A 158 9.34 -3.23 -7.69
CA ALA A 158 8.54 -4.28 -8.32
C ALA A 158 7.14 -4.40 -7.71
N SER A 159 7.05 -4.37 -6.38
CA SER A 159 5.77 -4.40 -5.66
C SER A 159 4.93 -3.18 -5.97
N ILE A 160 5.49 -1.97 -5.88
CA ILE A 160 4.80 -0.71 -6.22
C ILE A 160 4.28 -0.76 -7.65
N SER A 161 5.10 -1.15 -8.63
CA SER A 161 4.74 -1.14 -10.05
C SER A 161 3.50 -2.01 -10.36
N THR A 162 3.32 -3.09 -9.62
CA THR A 162 2.17 -4.01 -9.77
C THR A 162 0.90 -3.42 -9.15
N VAL A 163 1.06 -2.53 -8.18
CA VAL A 163 0.02 -2.11 -7.25
C VAL A 163 -0.55 -0.72 -7.58
N LEU A 164 0.23 0.11 -8.27
CA LEU A 164 -0.17 1.43 -8.75
C LEU A 164 -1.58 1.52 -9.34
N PRO A 165 -2.02 0.63 -10.26
CA PRO A 165 -3.38 0.71 -10.79
C PRO A 165 -4.46 0.64 -9.71
N VAL A 166 -4.25 -0.21 -8.70
CA VAL A 166 -5.18 -0.36 -7.58
C VAL A 166 -5.09 0.83 -6.63
N ASP A 167 -3.89 1.38 -6.41
CA ASP A 167 -3.68 2.59 -5.60
C ASP A 167 -4.42 3.81 -6.17
N VAL A 168 -4.42 3.98 -7.50
CA VAL A 168 -5.16 5.06 -8.16
C VAL A 168 -6.67 4.92 -7.92
N VAL A 169 -7.23 3.72 -8.10
CA VAL A 169 -8.66 3.48 -7.88
C VAL A 169 -9.02 3.69 -6.40
N LYS A 170 -8.19 3.15 -5.50
CA LYS A 170 -8.37 3.28 -4.05
C LYS A 170 -8.40 4.74 -3.61
N THR A 171 -7.42 5.53 -4.02
CA THR A 171 -7.29 6.94 -3.62
C THR A 171 -8.47 7.76 -4.13
N ARG A 172 -8.96 7.51 -5.35
CA ARG A 172 -10.19 8.13 -5.89
C ARG A 172 -11.43 7.74 -5.08
N MET A 173 -11.61 6.45 -4.80
CA MET A 173 -12.76 5.98 -3.99
C MET A 173 -12.72 6.50 -2.56
N GLN A 174 -11.54 6.64 -1.97
CA GLN A 174 -11.35 7.18 -0.62
C GLN A 174 -11.41 8.70 -0.57
N ALA A 175 -11.25 9.41 -1.69
CA ALA A 175 -11.44 10.85 -1.79
C ALA A 175 -12.87 11.26 -2.16
N ASP A 176 -13.68 10.32 -2.65
CA ASP A 176 -15.09 10.55 -3.01
C ASP A 176 -15.96 10.85 -1.78
N ASP A 177 -17.10 11.53 -1.97
CA ASP A 177 -17.98 11.98 -0.90
C ASP A 177 -18.56 10.80 -0.07
N LEU A 178 -18.65 10.96 1.25
CA LEU A 178 -19.19 9.97 2.18
C LEU A 178 -20.72 9.91 2.10
N LEU A 179 -21.41 11.04 1.91
CA LEU A 179 -22.86 11.15 1.92
C LEU A 179 -23.46 10.92 0.52
N TYR A 180 -22.84 11.49 -0.51
CA TYR A 180 -23.28 11.37 -1.91
C TYR A 180 -22.21 10.70 -2.78
N PRO A 181 -21.97 9.39 -2.62
CA PRO A 181 -20.89 8.72 -3.34
C PRO A 181 -21.15 8.73 -4.85
N ASN A 182 -20.18 9.26 -5.61
CA ASN A 182 -20.20 9.16 -7.07
C ASN A 182 -19.86 7.74 -7.53
N TYR A 183 -19.16 6.96 -6.71
CA TYR A 183 -18.76 5.59 -7.02
C TYR A 183 -19.46 4.57 -6.11
N HIS A 184 -20.20 3.64 -6.70
CA HIS A 184 -20.87 2.58 -5.93
C HIS A 184 -19.94 1.40 -5.64
N ASN A 185 -19.11 1.03 -6.62
CA ASN A 185 -18.23 -0.14 -6.56
C ASN A 185 -16.86 0.19 -7.17
N MET A 186 -15.87 -0.66 -6.87
CA MET A 186 -14.54 -0.54 -7.47
C MET A 186 -14.59 -0.64 -9.01
N THR A 187 -15.42 -1.54 -9.54
CA THR A 187 -15.62 -1.71 -10.99
C THR A 187 -16.29 -0.49 -11.63
N ASP A 188 -17.27 0.11 -10.95
CA ASP A 188 -17.92 1.37 -11.37
C ASP A 188 -16.92 2.53 -11.39
N CYS A 189 -16.05 2.62 -10.38
CA CYS A 189 -14.95 3.58 -10.35
C CYS A 189 -13.97 3.38 -11.50
N ILE A 190 -13.54 2.14 -11.76
CA ILE A 190 -12.66 1.83 -12.89
C ILE A 190 -13.32 2.23 -14.22
N GLN A 191 -14.60 1.90 -14.40
CA GLN A 191 -15.32 2.19 -15.64
C GLN A 191 -15.53 3.69 -15.85
N LYS A 192 -15.88 4.43 -14.80
CA LYS A 192 -16.02 5.89 -14.84
C LYS A 192 -14.69 6.58 -15.05
N LEU A 193 -13.64 6.17 -14.35
CA LEU A 193 -12.29 6.72 -14.53
C LEU A 193 -11.81 6.52 -15.97
N TYR A 194 -12.05 5.34 -16.54
CA TYR A 194 -11.73 5.05 -17.94
C TYR A 194 -12.51 5.93 -18.93
N ARG A 195 -13.79 6.22 -18.64
CA ARG A 195 -14.65 7.10 -19.47
C ARG A 195 -14.31 8.58 -19.33
N GLU A 196 -14.11 9.07 -18.11
CA GLU A 196 -13.78 10.48 -17.81
C GLU A 196 -12.44 10.88 -18.42
N GLU A 197 -11.44 10.00 -18.37
CA GLU A 197 -10.13 10.28 -18.94
C GLU A 197 -10.08 10.13 -20.45
N GLY A 198 -10.89 9.23 -21.01
CA GLY A 198 -11.15 9.21 -22.45
C GLY A 198 -11.71 10.55 -22.95
N ASN A 199 -12.63 11.15 -22.19
CA ASN A 199 -13.25 12.44 -22.52
C ASN A 199 -12.31 13.64 -22.26
N LEU A 200 -11.49 13.61 -21.21
CA LEU A 200 -10.45 14.62 -20.97
C LEU A 200 -9.44 14.67 -22.12
N LEU A 201 -9.06 13.51 -22.67
CA LEU A 201 -8.21 13.43 -23.87
C LEU A 201 -8.89 13.99 -25.13
N VAL A 202 -10.22 13.91 -25.24
CA VAL A 202 -11.01 14.50 -26.33
C VAL A 202 -11.11 16.03 -26.19
N LEU A 203 -11.27 16.54 -24.97
CA LEU A 203 -11.31 17.99 -24.71
C LEU A 203 -9.94 18.67 -24.83
N LEU A 204 -8.85 17.95 -24.57
CA LEU A 204 -7.48 18.42 -24.79
C LEU A 204 -7.07 18.52 -26.28
N GLN A 205 -7.96 18.22 -27.24
CA GLN A 205 -7.70 18.49 -28.66
C GLN A 205 -7.74 19.99 -29.05
N VAL A 206 -7.93 20.91 -28.10
CA VAL A 206 -8.01 22.35 -28.41
C VAL A 206 -6.67 23.09 -28.38
N ASP A 207 -5.65 22.66 -27.62
CA ASP A 207 -4.39 23.42 -27.54
C ASP A 207 -3.12 22.57 -27.62
N ASN A 208 -2.18 23.04 -28.44
CA ASN A 208 -0.95 22.41 -28.92
C ASN A 208 0.08 22.01 -27.83
N TYR A 209 -0.23 21.06 -26.93
CA TYR A 209 0.77 20.37 -26.11
C TYR A 209 0.45 18.87 -25.98
N LYS A 210 1.11 18.07 -26.82
CA LYS A 210 0.76 16.67 -27.09
C LYS A 210 1.59 15.70 -26.25
N SER A 211 1.35 15.61 -24.95
CA SER A 211 1.80 14.43 -24.18
C SER A 211 0.72 13.35 -24.26
N LYS A 212 0.87 12.45 -25.24
CA LYS A 212 -0.04 11.34 -25.55
C LYS A 212 0.12 10.23 -24.50
N LEU A 213 -0.51 10.36 -23.33
CA LEU A 213 -0.67 9.23 -22.42
C LEU A 213 -1.96 8.46 -22.76
N SER A 214 -1.84 7.46 -23.63
CA SER A 214 -2.97 6.58 -24.01
C SER A 214 -3.50 5.80 -22.81
N GLY A 215 -4.79 5.98 -22.51
CA GLY A 215 -5.63 5.03 -21.76
C GLY A 215 -4.94 4.38 -20.56
N ILE A 216 -4.68 3.07 -20.64
CA ILE A 216 -4.16 2.24 -19.53
C ILE A 216 -2.86 2.76 -18.90
N LYS A 217 -2.04 3.53 -19.63
CA LYS A 217 -0.79 4.10 -19.10
C LYS A 217 -1.02 5.17 -18.03
N PHE A 218 -2.24 5.69 -17.91
CA PHE A 218 -2.62 6.60 -16.84
C PHE A 218 -2.45 5.98 -15.45
N PHE A 219 -2.77 4.70 -15.28
CA PHE A 219 -2.65 4.01 -13.99
C PHE A 219 -1.20 3.94 -13.47
N TRP A 220 -0.22 4.10 -14.37
CA TRP A 220 1.21 4.19 -14.02
C TRP A 220 1.76 5.62 -14.02
N LYS A 221 0.90 6.63 -14.18
CA LYS A 221 1.27 8.04 -14.07
C LYS A 221 1.68 8.31 -12.62
N GLY A 222 2.94 8.72 -12.44
CA GLY A 222 3.54 8.91 -11.12
C GLY A 222 4.51 7.80 -10.71
N LEU A 223 4.61 6.69 -11.45
CA LEU A 223 5.62 5.65 -11.20
C LEU A 223 7.03 6.22 -11.05
N PRO A 224 7.55 7.12 -11.94
CA PRO A 224 8.89 7.67 -11.77
C PRO A 224 9.08 8.44 -10.45
N VAL A 225 8.06 9.20 -10.03
CA VAL A 225 8.08 9.99 -8.79
C VAL A 225 8.06 9.07 -7.57
N ILE A 226 7.23 8.02 -7.62
CA ILE A 226 7.10 7.06 -6.52
C ILE A 226 8.36 6.20 -6.42
N THR A 227 8.92 5.74 -7.53
CA THR A 227 10.20 5.01 -7.59
C THR A 227 11.35 5.86 -7.05
N ALA A 228 11.45 7.13 -7.46
CA ALA A 228 12.47 8.05 -6.98
C ALA A 228 12.38 8.29 -5.46
N ARG A 229 11.16 8.28 -4.90
CA ARG A 229 10.93 8.37 -3.45
C ARG A 229 11.17 7.05 -2.72
N ALA A 230 10.77 5.93 -3.33
CA ALA A 230 10.76 4.61 -2.69
C ALA A 230 12.18 4.09 -2.46
N PHE A 231 13.10 4.29 -3.41
CA PHE A 231 14.45 3.77 -3.30
C PHE A 231 15.21 4.34 -2.08
N PRO A 232 15.29 5.67 -1.85
CA PRO A 232 15.88 6.22 -0.64
C PRO A 232 15.15 5.79 0.64
N ALA A 233 13.82 5.75 0.61
CA ALA A 233 13.02 5.36 1.78
C ALA A 233 13.30 3.91 2.21
N HIS A 234 13.35 2.98 1.26
CA HIS A 234 13.68 1.58 1.53
C HIS A 234 15.15 1.39 1.94
N ALA A 235 16.08 2.11 1.33
CA ALA A 235 17.48 2.09 1.73
C ALA A 235 17.67 2.53 3.19
N MET A 236 17.03 3.63 3.59
CA MET A 236 17.06 4.13 4.98
C MET A 236 16.44 3.14 5.97
N LEU A 237 15.37 2.44 5.57
CA LEU A 237 14.72 1.40 6.38
C LEU A 237 15.67 0.25 6.71
N PHE A 238 16.41 -0.24 5.71
CA PHE A 238 17.38 -1.33 5.92
C PHE A 238 18.61 -0.89 6.70
N ILE A 239 19.12 0.32 6.45
CA ILE A 239 20.20 0.90 7.25
C ILE A 239 19.76 1.02 8.71
N GLY A 240 18.57 1.55 8.97
CA GLY A 240 18.01 1.66 10.32
C GLY A 240 17.84 0.29 10.98
N TYR A 241 17.33 -0.71 10.25
CA TYR A 241 17.21 -2.08 10.74
C TYR A 241 18.56 -2.69 11.12
N ASP A 242 19.55 -2.63 10.23
CA ASP A 242 20.89 -3.18 10.50
C ASP A 242 21.57 -2.47 11.68
N MET A 243 21.45 -1.13 11.78
CA MET A 243 21.94 -0.35 12.93
C MET A 243 21.27 -0.76 14.24
N THR A 244 19.96 -0.97 14.21
CA THR A 244 19.19 -1.42 15.38
C THR A 244 19.61 -2.82 15.81
N MET A 245 19.85 -3.73 14.86
CA MET A 245 20.31 -5.09 15.15
C MET A 245 21.72 -5.14 15.73
N ILE A 246 22.61 -4.25 15.27
CA ILE A 246 23.95 -4.06 15.86
C ILE A 246 23.82 -3.53 17.29
N PHE A 247 22.99 -2.51 17.50
CA PHE A 247 22.77 -1.91 18.82
C PHE A 247 22.18 -2.92 19.83
N LEU A 248 21.25 -3.76 19.40
CA LEU A 248 20.64 -4.81 20.22
C LEU A 248 21.56 -6.03 20.46
N GLY A 249 22.81 -6.00 19.97
CA GLY A 249 23.80 -7.05 20.21
C GLY A 249 23.50 -8.39 19.52
N SER A 250 22.53 -8.42 18.59
CA SER A 250 22.11 -9.66 17.91
C SER A 250 23.02 -10.07 16.75
N ARG A 251 23.96 -9.21 16.33
CA ARG A 251 25.03 -9.52 15.37
C ARG A 251 26.36 -9.10 15.99
N ARG A 252 27.17 -10.08 16.41
CA ARG A 252 28.64 -9.94 16.43
C ARG A 252 29.17 -10.42 15.09
#